data_AF-A0A1G8GSB8-F1
#
_entry.id   AF-A0A1G8GSB8-F1
#
_cell.length_a   1.000
_cell.length_b   1.000
_cell.length_c   1.000
_cell.angle_alpha   90.00
_cell.angle_beta   90.00
_cell.angle_gamma   90.00
#
_symmetry.space_group_name_H-M   'P 1'
#
loop_
_entity.id
_entity.type
_entity.pdbx_description
1 polymer ?
#
loop_
_entity_poly.entity_id
_entity_poly.type
_entity_poly.pdbx_seq_one_letter_code
_entity_poly.pdbx_strand_id
1 'polypeptide(L)'
;MPLYNTLRNKTTGETIQTTDPGRALITGKWRDIGRFKGAILRSVASRPPYFHDGSAPDLPAVIEFYNTRFNIGLADDEKADLVAFLAAL
;
A
#
# COMPACT_ATOMS: atom_id res chain seq x y z
N MET A 1 6.21 2.77 20.10
CA MET A 1 7.40 2.41 19.29
C MET A 1 6.99 1.25 18.40
N PRO A 2 7.24 1.25 17.07
CA PRO A 2 6.94 0.07 16.27
C PRO A 2 7.94 -1.03 16.62
N LEU A 3 7.43 -2.22 16.91
CA LEU A 3 8.22 -3.44 16.98
C LEU A 3 8.52 -3.87 15.55
N TYR A 4 9.74 -3.61 15.07
CA TYR A 4 10.19 -4.11 13.79
C TYR A 4 10.52 -5.59 13.90
N ASN A 5 9.83 -6.42 13.12
CA ASN A 5 10.18 -7.82 13.00
C ASN A 5 11.23 -7.97 11.90
N THR A 6 12.38 -8.55 12.25
CA THR A 6 13.38 -8.94 11.25
C THR A 6 13.04 -10.34 10.76
N LEU A 7 12.59 -10.45 9.52
CA LEU A 7 12.39 -11.71 8.82
C LEU A 7 13.72 -12.12 8.19
N ARG A 8 14.09 -13.39 8.30
CA ARG A 8 15.28 -13.96 7.65
C ARG A 8 14.90 -15.16 6.79
N ASN A 9 15.29 -15.13 5.53
CA ASN A 9 15.16 -16.26 4.63
C ASN A 9 16.20 -17.31 5.02
N LYS A 10 15.75 -18.52 5.37
CA LYS A 10 16.64 -19.60 5.83
C LYS A 10 17.53 -20.15 4.72
N THR A 11 17.14 -20.02 3.46
CA THR A 11 17.86 -20.57 2.31
C THR A 11 18.84 -19.55 1.72
N THR A 12 18.36 -18.32 1.46
CA THR A 12 19.20 -17.27 0.83
C THR A 12 19.98 -16.43 1.85
N GLY A 13 19.58 -16.46 3.12
CA GLY A 13 20.13 -15.60 4.17
C GLY A 13 19.64 -14.14 4.13
N GLU A 14 18.82 -13.77 3.13
CA GLU A 14 18.24 -12.42 2.98
C GLU A 14 17.45 -12.02 4.21
N THR A 15 17.50 -10.72 4.56
CA THR A 15 16.75 -10.17 5.69
C THR A 15 15.86 -9.02 5.25
N ILE A 16 14.65 -8.98 5.78
CA ILE A 16 13.68 -7.88 5.58
C ILE A 16 13.22 -7.43 6.94
N GLN A 17 13.35 -6.13 7.21
CA GLN A 17 12.73 -5.49 8.37
C GLN A 17 11.37 -4.94 7.96
N THR A 18 10.31 -5.37 8.64
CA THR A 18 8.96 -4.86 8.43
C THR A 18 8.17 -4.88 9.73
N THR A 19 7.24 -3.95 9.87
CA THR A 19 6.25 -3.94 10.96
C THR A 19 5.09 -4.89 10.67
N ASP A 20 4.75 -5.10 9.40
CA ASP A 20 3.67 -5.98 8.96
C ASP A 20 4.12 -6.83 7.74
N PRO A 21 4.34 -8.15 7.92
CA PRO A 21 4.64 -9.05 6.81
C PRO A 21 3.47 -9.31 5.84
N GLY A 22 2.24 -8.90 6.19
CA GLY A 22 1.05 -9.07 5.38
C GLY A 22 0.70 -10.54 5.14
N ARG A 23 0.46 -10.92 3.89
CA ARG A 23 0.06 -12.29 3.50
C ARG A 23 1.07 -13.36 3.94
N ALA A 24 2.35 -13.01 4.07
CA ALA A 24 3.38 -13.93 4.56
C ALA A 24 3.13 -14.47 5.97
N LEU A 25 2.40 -13.75 6.84
CA LEU A 25 1.99 -14.26 8.16
C LEU A 25 1.12 -15.52 8.06
N ILE A 26 0.35 -15.63 6.98
CA ILE A 26 -0.56 -16.75 6.74
C ILE A 26 0.12 -17.84 5.92
N THR A 27 0.87 -17.47 4.88
CA THR A 27 1.42 -18.44 3.92
C THR A 27 2.81 -18.96 4.29
N GLY A 28 3.56 -18.21 5.11
CA GLY A 28 4.96 -18.51 5.43
C GLY A 28 5.92 -18.35 4.25
N LYS A 29 5.48 -17.83 3.10
CA LYS A 29 6.31 -17.73 1.89
C LYS A 29 7.01 -16.37 1.82
N TRP A 30 8.32 -16.38 1.56
CA TRP A 30 9.13 -15.16 1.42
C TRP A 30 8.59 -14.19 0.36
N ARG A 31 8.12 -14.73 -0.78
CA ARG A 31 7.55 -13.93 -1.88
C ARG A 31 6.25 -13.20 -1.52
N ASP A 32 5.58 -13.60 -0.45
CA ASP A 32 4.32 -13.00 -0.01
C ASP A 32 4.53 -11.87 1.02
N ILE A 33 5.78 -11.55 1.38
CA ILE A 33 6.10 -10.45 2.30
C ILE A 33 5.63 -9.13 1.68
N GLY A 34 4.88 -8.34 2.46
CA GLY A 34 4.33 -7.05 2.04
C GLY A 34 3.19 -7.16 1.01
N ARG A 35 2.70 -8.38 0.70
CA ARG A 35 1.51 -8.54 -0.13
C ARG A 35 0.26 -8.38 0.71
N PHE A 36 -0.63 -7.50 0.26
CA PHE A 36 -1.92 -7.24 0.88
C PHE A 36 -3.06 -7.52 -0.11
N LYS A 37 -4.26 -7.72 0.43
CA LYS A 37 -5.47 -7.78 -0.37
C LYS A 37 -5.73 -6.39 -0.98
N GLY A 38 -6.15 -6.35 -2.24
CA GLY A 38 -6.62 -5.11 -2.86
C GLY A 38 -7.81 -4.50 -2.09
N ALA A 39 -7.75 -3.19 -1.86
CA ALA A 39 -8.81 -2.48 -1.15
C ALA A 39 -10.10 -2.44 -2.00
N ILE A 40 -11.24 -2.44 -1.32
CA ILE A 40 -12.54 -2.16 -1.96
C ILE A 40 -12.65 -0.64 -2.09
N LEU A 41 -12.92 -0.14 -3.30
CA LEU A 41 -12.93 1.30 -3.58
C LEU A 41 -14.31 1.97 -3.45
N ARG A 42 -15.38 1.19 -3.20
CA ARG A 42 -16.71 1.75 -2.93
C ARG A 42 -16.66 2.64 -1.69
N SER A 43 -17.13 3.87 -1.82
CA SER A 43 -17.14 4.88 -0.76
C SER A 43 -15.76 5.10 -0.15
N VAL A 44 -14.69 4.99 -0.95
CA VAL A 44 -13.31 5.12 -0.45
C VAL A 44 -13.05 6.50 0.14
N ALA A 45 -13.62 7.56 -0.46
CA ALA A 45 -13.39 8.93 -0.02
C ALA A 45 -13.84 9.24 1.41
N SER A 46 -14.75 8.46 2.00
CA SER A 46 -15.25 8.67 3.37
C SER A 46 -14.38 8.01 4.45
N ARG A 47 -13.25 7.39 4.08
CA ARG A 47 -12.48 6.51 4.98
C ARG A 47 -10.96 6.83 5.07
N PRO A 48 -10.54 8.09 5.25
CA PRO A 48 -9.15 8.38 5.58
C PRO A 48 -8.80 7.97 7.04
N PRO A 49 -7.52 7.72 7.38
CA PRO A 49 -6.38 7.62 6.48
C PRO A 49 -6.35 6.28 5.71
N TYR A 50 -5.61 6.26 4.60
CA TYR A 50 -5.52 5.16 3.64
C TYR A 50 -4.29 4.28 3.85
N PHE A 51 -4.27 3.14 3.15
CA PHE A 51 -3.36 2.00 3.33
C PHE A 51 -3.59 1.23 4.63
N HIS A 52 -2.95 0.06 4.75
CA HIS A 52 -3.14 -0.86 5.88
C HIS A 52 -2.56 -0.31 7.19
N ASP A 53 -1.61 0.62 7.08
CA ASP A 53 -0.92 1.28 8.18
C ASP A 53 -1.35 2.75 8.39
N GLY A 54 -2.28 3.25 7.57
CA GLY A 54 -2.74 4.64 7.65
C GLY A 54 -1.71 5.67 7.16
N SER A 55 -0.71 5.26 6.38
CA SER A 55 0.40 6.14 5.97
C SER A 55 0.02 7.25 4.98
N ALA A 56 -1.10 7.13 4.27
CA ALA A 56 -1.59 8.17 3.36
C ALA A 56 -2.77 8.94 3.98
N PRO A 57 -2.67 10.27 4.17
CA PRO A 57 -3.72 11.04 4.84
C PRO A 57 -4.96 11.27 3.97
N ASP A 58 -4.80 11.35 2.64
CA ASP A 58 -5.85 11.73 1.70
C ASP A 58 -5.73 10.96 0.35
N LEU A 59 -6.73 11.12 -0.53
CA LEU A 59 -6.74 10.47 -1.85
C LEU A 59 -5.63 10.99 -2.79
N PRO A 60 -5.30 12.29 -2.83
CA PRO A 60 -4.13 12.78 -3.58
C PRO A 60 -2.84 12.05 -3.22
N ALA A 61 -2.56 11.84 -1.92
CA ALA A 61 -1.39 11.10 -1.47
C ALA A 61 -1.40 9.63 -1.94
N VAL A 62 -2.57 8.98 -1.96
CA VAL A 62 -2.71 7.61 -2.50
C VAL A 62 -2.42 7.56 -4.00
N ILE A 63 -2.95 8.52 -4.76
CA ILE A 63 -2.74 8.59 -6.21
C ILE A 63 -1.28 8.86 -6.52
N GLU A 64 -0.64 9.79 -5.81
CA GLU A 64 0.78 10.09 -6.01
C GLU A 64 1.67 8.89 -5.67
N PHE A 65 1.34 8.15 -4.60
CA PHE A 65 2.02 6.90 -4.27
C PHE A 65 1.98 5.91 -5.45
N TYR A 66 0.81 5.66 -6.02
CA TYR A 66 0.69 4.71 -7.13
C TYR A 66 1.26 5.23 -8.44
N ASN A 67 1.13 6.51 -8.72
CA ASN A 67 1.73 7.18 -9.88
C ASN A 67 3.25 7.01 -9.88
N THR A 68 3.89 7.26 -8.72
CA THR A 68 5.33 7.04 -8.53
C THR A 68 5.70 5.56 -8.55
N ARG A 69 4.97 4.72 -7.79
CA ARG A 69 5.29 3.28 -7.62
C ARG A 69 5.28 2.48 -8.92
N PHE A 70 4.42 2.88 -9.86
CA PHE A 70 4.27 2.23 -11.17
C PHE A 70 4.78 3.07 -12.32
N ASN A 71 5.34 4.26 -12.05
CA ASN A 71 5.82 5.20 -13.07
C ASN A 71 4.76 5.46 -14.16
N ILE A 72 3.53 5.76 -13.72
CA ILE A 72 2.35 5.89 -14.59
C ILE A 72 2.48 7.16 -15.47
N GLY A 73 2.94 8.26 -14.87
CA GLY A 73 3.16 9.52 -15.59
C GLY A 73 1.90 10.38 -15.72
N LEU A 74 1.00 10.31 -14.74
CA LEU A 74 -0.22 11.13 -14.73
C LEU A 74 0.13 12.63 -14.62
N ALA A 75 -0.48 13.43 -15.48
CA ALA A 75 -0.49 14.88 -15.35
C ALA A 75 -1.38 15.33 -14.18
N ASP A 76 -1.23 16.58 -13.75
CA ASP A 76 -1.89 17.07 -12.53
C ASP A 76 -3.42 17.14 -12.67
N ASP A 77 -3.92 17.40 -13.87
CA ASP A 77 -5.35 17.34 -14.22
C ASP A 77 -5.89 15.90 -14.18
N GLU A 78 -5.15 14.93 -14.74
CA GLU A 78 -5.53 13.51 -14.69
C GLU A 78 -5.57 12.99 -13.24
N LYS A 79 -4.67 13.44 -12.38
CA LYS A 79 -4.71 13.13 -10.94
C LYS A 79 -5.97 13.72 -10.29
N ALA A 80 -6.31 14.97 -10.59
CA ALA A 80 -7.50 15.62 -10.05
C ALA A 80 -8.79 14.91 -10.49
N ASP A 81 -8.87 14.53 -11.76
CA ASP A 81 -9.99 13.75 -12.30
C ASP A 81 -10.11 12.38 -11.63
N LEU A 82 -8.99 11.71 -11.37
CA LEU A 82 -8.99 10.44 -10.65
C LEU A 82 -9.45 10.60 -9.19
N VAL A 83 -9.06 11.69 -8.51
CA VAL A 83 -9.61 12.01 -7.17
C VAL A 83 -11.12 12.18 -7.26
N ALA A 84 -11.62 12.96 -8.22
CA ALA A 84 -13.05 13.22 -8.39
C ALA A 84 -13.83 11.93 -8.68
N PHE A 85 -13.28 11.04 -9.52
CA PHE A 85 -13.85 9.73 -9.79
C PHE A 85 -13.94 8.88 -8.52
N LEU A 86 -12.85 8.77 -7.76
CA LEU A 86 -12.82 8.00 -6.51
C LEU A 86 -13.76 8.59 -5.43
N ALA A 87 -13.98 9.90 -5.45
CA ALA A 87 -14.94 10.57 -4.57
C ALA A 87 -16.41 10.24 -4.88
N ALA A 88 -16.70 9.76 -6.10
CA ALA A 88 -18.05 9.41 -6.54
C ALA A 88 -18.41 7.91 -6.38
N LEU A 89 -17.48 7.06 -5.91
CA LEU A 89 -17.68 5.61 -5.72
C LEU A 89 -18.45 5.26 -4.43
#